data_AF-A0A444RA40-F1
#
_entry.id   AF-A0A444RA40-F1
#
_cell.length_a   1.000
_cell.length_b   1.000
_cell.length_c   1.000
_cell.angle_alpha   90.00
_cell.angle_beta   90.00
_cell.angle_gamma   90.00
#
_symmetry.space_group_name_H-M   'P 1'
#
loop_
_entity.id
_entity.type
_entity.pdbx_description
1 polymer ?
#
loop_
_entity_poly.entity_id
_entity_poly.type
_entity_poly.pdbx_seq_one_letter_code
_entity_poly.pdbx_strand_id
1 'polypeptide(L)' 'VLAKHTVWVKPEGTASLNVPLDKETQFVAIIGQFYHPDEKSDSWRLVIKRDELEADKPRSIELMRSDLRLLPLKDK' A
#
# COMPACT_ATOMS: atom_id res chain seq x y z
N VAL A 1 16.32 -3.44 2.05
CA VAL A 1 14.91 -3.87 2.24
C VAL A 1 14.87 -4.75 3.47
N LEU A 2 14.17 -4.34 4.53
CA LEU A 2 14.13 -5.09 5.81
C LEU A 2 13.18 -6.30 5.76
N ALA A 3 12.05 -6.15 5.06
CA ALA A 3 11.08 -7.21 4.83
C ALA A 3 10.41 -7.02 3.47
N LYS A 4 9.85 -8.10 2.92
CA LYS A 4 9.07 -8.09 1.68
C LYS A 4 7.87 -9.03 1.84
N HIS A 5 6.69 -8.54 1.49
CA HIS A 5 5.46 -9.32 1.46
C HIS A 5 4.80 -9.19 0.09
N THR A 6 4.03 -10.20 -0.29
CA THR A 6 3.25 -10.22 -1.52
C THR A 6 1.84 -10.66 -1.18
N VAL A 7 0.86 -9.93 -1.71
CA VAL A 7 -0.56 -10.19 -1.50
C VAL A 7 -1.23 -10.27 -2.86
N TRP A 8 -2.08 -11.28 -3.03
CA TRP A 8 -2.91 -11.42 -4.22
C TRP A 8 -4.30 -10.85 -3.93
N VAL A 9 -4.78 -9.98 -4.81
CA VAL A 9 -6.12 -9.38 -4.71
C VAL A 9 -6.92 -9.87 -5.91
N LYS A 10 -8.09 -10.45 -5.65
CA LYS A 10 -9.03 -10.81 -6.72
C LYS A 10 -9.75 -9.56 -7.23
N PRO A 11 -10.19 -9.52 -8.50
CA PRO A 11 -11.09 -8.46 -8.97
C PRO A 11 -12.27 -8.28 -8.02
N GLU A 12 -12.62 -7.03 -7.71
CA GLU A 12 -13.68 -6.65 -6.76
C GLU A 12 -13.51 -7.19 -5.33
N GLY A 13 -12.37 -7.83 -5.04
CA GLY A 13 -12.03 -8.35 -3.75
C GLY A 13 -11.19 -7.38 -2.93
N THR A 14 -10.98 -7.75 -1.67
CA THR A 14 -10.10 -7.04 -0.75
C THR A 14 -9.10 -8.02 -0.16
N ALA A 15 -7.96 -7.49 0.28
CA ALA A 15 -6.98 -8.25 1.04
C ALA A 15 -6.43 -7.36 2.15
N SER A 16 -6.07 -7.98 3.27
CA SER A 16 -5.48 -7.30 4.42
C SER A 16 -4.10 -7.87 4.71
N LEU A 17 -3.15 -7.00 5.00
CA LEU A 17 -1.81 -7.37 5.43
C LEU A 17 -1.57 -6.83 6.84
N ASN A 18 -1.40 -7.72 7.81
CA ASN A 18 -1.05 -7.38 9.18
C ASN A 18 0.23 -8.14 9.54
N VAL A 19 1.35 -7.43 9.61
CA VAL A 19 2.67 -7.98 9.90
C VAL A 19 3.41 -7.03 10.85
N PRO A 20 4.32 -7.54 11.70
CA PRO A 20 5.16 -6.68 12.53
C PRO A 20 6.00 -5.74 11.67
N LEU A 21 5.99 -4.44 12.01
CA LEU A 21 6.87 -3.47 11.37
C LEU A 21 8.21 -3.43 12.09
N ASP A 22 9.31 -3.70 11.37
CA ASP A 22 10.66 -3.64 11.92
C ASP A 22 10.93 -2.25 12.54
N LYS A 23 11.63 -2.23 13.68
CA LYS A 23 11.90 -1.00 14.45
C LYS A 23 12.74 0.00 13.65
N GLU A 24 13.61 -0.49 12.77
CA GLU A 24 14.47 0.33 11.91
C GLU A 24 13.75 0.77 10.61
N THR A 25 12.47 0.41 10.42
CA THR A 25 11.72 0.80 9.23
C THR A 25 11.44 2.29 9.21
N GLN A 26 11.94 2.98 8.20
CA GLN A 26 11.65 4.40 7.94
C GLN A 26 10.52 4.60 6.93
N PHE A 27 10.37 3.68 5.98
CA PHE A 27 9.40 3.77 4.89
C PHE A 27 8.81 2.40 4.54
N VAL A 28 7.57 2.42 4.07
CA VAL A 28 6.89 1.28 3.43
C VAL A 28 6.62 1.65 1.98
N ALA A 29 7.16 0.87 1.05
CA ALA A 29 6.85 0.99 -0.36
C ALA A 29 5.82 -0.07 -0.77
N ILE A 30 4.76 0.36 -1.44
CA ILE A 30 3.74 -0.52 -2.04
C ILE A 30 3.84 -0.37 -3.55
N ILE A 31 3.88 -1.50 -4.26
CA ILE A 31 3.98 -1.55 -5.72
C ILE A 31 2.82 -2.38 -6.25
N GLY A 32 2.04 -1.80 -7.17
CA GLY A 32 1.03 -2.51 -7.93
C GLY A 32 1.66 -3.17 -9.15
N GLN A 33 1.54 -4.48 -9.26
CA GLN A 33 2.00 -5.25 -10.42
C GLN A 33 0.91 -5.27 -11.50
N PHE A 34 0.68 -4.13 -12.13
CA PHE A 34 -0.29 -3.97 -13.21
C PHE A 34 0.25 -4.52 -14.53
N TYR A 35 -0.64 -4.95 -15.42
CA TYR A 35 -0.27 -5.31 -16.79
C TYR A 35 0.15 -4.07 -17.61
N HIS A 36 -0.51 -2.93 -17.40
CA HIS A 36 -0.13 -1.62 -17.95
C HIS A 36 -0.18 -0.57 -16.82
N PRO A 37 0.91 -0.37 -16.06
CA PRO A 37 0.96 0.65 -15.01
C PRO A 37 0.93 2.06 -15.60
N ASP A 38 0.35 3.02 -14.87
CA ASP A 38 0.46 4.44 -15.24
C ASP A 38 1.81 5.01 -14.76
N GLU A 39 2.85 4.78 -15.56
CA GLU A 39 4.20 5.28 -15.29
C GLU A 39 4.33 6.80 -15.43
N LYS A 40 3.43 7.45 -16.20
CA LYS A 40 3.50 8.89 -16.45
C LYS A 40 3.17 9.69 -15.20
N SER A 41 2.18 9.24 -14.42
CA SER A 41 1.79 9.86 -13.16
C SER A 41 2.48 9.25 -11.94
N ASP A 42 3.30 8.20 -12.13
CA ASP A 42 3.97 7.43 -11.06
C ASP A 42 2.99 6.84 -10.02
N SER A 43 1.72 6.72 -10.38
CA SER A 43 0.63 6.29 -9.48
C SER A 43 0.56 4.78 -9.28
N TRP A 44 1.37 4.01 -10.01
CA TRP A 44 1.46 2.55 -9.86
C TRP A 44 2.14 2.11 -8.55
N ARG A 45 2.73 3.05 -7.81
CA ARG A 45 3.41 2.82 -6.51
C ARG A 45 3.04 3.87 -5.48
N LEU A 46 3.22 3.52 -4.21
CA LEU A 46 3.09 4.41 -3.06
C LEU A 46 4.31 4.25 -2.15
N VAL A 47 4.71 5.35 -1.51
CA VAL A 47 5.70 5.34 -0.43
C VAL A 47 5.07 6.04 0.77
N ILE A 48 4.96 5.32 1.88
CA ILE A 48 4.38 5.80 3.13
C ILE A 48 5.48 5.87 4.17
N LYS A 49 5.63 7.00 4.85
CA LYS A 49 6.58 7.13 5.97
C LYS A 49 6.07 6.40 7.19
N ARG A 50 7.00 5.95 8.05
CA ARG A 50 6.63 5.28 9.31
C ARG A 50 5.70 6.12 10.18
N ASP A 51 5.89 7.44 10.24
CA ASP A 51 5.11 8.37 11.05
C ASP A 51 3.68 8.61 10.53
N GLU A 52 3.38 8.19 9.30
CA GLU A 52 2.04 8.22 8.70
C GLU A 52 1.24 6.91 8.91
N LEU A 53 1.80 5.96 9.68
CA LEU A 53 1.19 4.68 10.02
C LEU A 53 0.77 4.67 11.50
N GLU A 54 -0.46 4.24 11.74
CA GLU A 54 -0.98 4.02 13.09
C GLU A 54 -1.09 2.50 13.34
N ALA A 55 -0.73 2.05 14.55
CA ALA A 55 -0.75 0.63 14.90
C ALA A 55 -2.16 0.02 14.83
N ASP A 56 -3.18 0.80 15.21
CA ASP A 56 -4.56 0.35 15.33
C ASP A 56 -5.45 0.80 14.18
N LYS A 57 -4.97 1.68 13.30
CA LYS A 57 -5.73 2.18 12.15
C LYS A 57 -5.04 1.82 10.83
N PRO A 58 -5.55 0.81 10.10
CA PRO A 58 -4.94 0.41 8.85
C PRO A 58 -5.13 1.50 7.78
N ARG A 59 -4.10 1.71 6.97
CA ARG A 59 -4.22 2.50 5.73
C ARG A 59 -4.96 1.68 4.68
N SER A 60 -5.98 2.30 4.08
CA SER A 60 -6.71 1.69 2.96
C SER A 60 -6.10 2.17 1.64
N ILE A 61 -5.79 1.21 0.77
CA ILE A 61 -5.28 1.47 -0.58
C ILE A 61 -6.28 0.87 -1.55
N GLU A 62 -6.80 1.70 -2.44
CA GLU A 62 -7.67 1.26 -3.53
C GLU A 62 -6.79 0.86 -4.73
N LEU A 63 -6.99 -0.38 -5.20
CA LEU A 63 -6.34 -0.92 -6.39
C LEU A 63 -7.24 -0.66 -7.59
N MET A 64 -6.81 0.24 -8.47
CA MET A 64 -7.54 0.60 -9.68
C MET A 64 -6.98 -0.16 -10.89
N ARG A 65 -7.35 0.24 -12.11
CA ARG A 65 -6.95 -0.45 -13.34
C ARG A 65 -5.43 -0.42 -13.57
N SER A 66 -4.79 0.70 -13.26
CA SER A 66 -3.37 0.97 -13.55
C SER A 66 -2.65 1.77 -12.46
N ASP A 67 -3.39 2.14 -11.41
CA ASP A 67 -2.97 3.05 -10.35
C ASP A 67 -3.34 2.51 -8.96
N LEU A 68 -2.60 2.96 -7.95
CA LEU A 68 -2.88 2.79 -6.53
C LEU A 68 -3.33 4.12 -5.96
N ARG A 69 -4.42 4.12 -5.19
CA ARG A 69 -4.90 5.32 -4.49
C ARG A 69 -4.86 5.11 -2.99
N LEU A 70 -4.05 5.92 -2.32
CA LEU A 70 -4.04 5.96 -0.86
C LEU A 70 -5.27 6.75 -0.39
N LEU A 71 -6.20 6.05 0.24
CA LEU A 71 -7.39 6.72 0.76
C LEU A 71 -7.04 7.56 1.99
N PRO A 72 -7.80 8.64 2.26
CA PRO A 72 -7.72 9.35 3.52
C PRO A 72 -7.90 8.40 4.70
N LEU A 73 -7.28 8.72 5.83
CA LEU A 73 -7.63 8.05 7.09
C LEU A 73 -9.12 8.23 7.31
N LYS A 74 -9.86 7.14 7.51
CA LYS A 74 -11.26 7.24 7.89
C LYS A 74 -11.30 7.88 9.27
N ASP A 75 -11.89 9.07 9.36
CA ASP A 75 -12.27 9.65 10.64
C ASP A 75 -13.34 8.76 11.30
N LYS A 76 -13.40 8.81 12.63
CA LYS A 76 -14.37 8.05 13.43
C LYS A 76 -15.81 8.39 13.09
#